data_AF-A0A9P4QDI6-F1
#
_entry.id   AF-A0A9P4QDI6-F1
#
_cell.length_a   1.000
_cell.length_b   1.000
_cell.length_c   1.000
_cell.angle_alpha   90.00
_cell.angle_beta   90.00
_cell.angle_gamma   90.00
#
_symmetry.space_group_name_H-M   'P 1'
#
loop_
_entity.id
_entity.type
_entity.pdbx_description
1 polymer ?
#
loop_
_entity_poly.entity_id
_entity_poly.type
_entity_poly.pdbx_seq_one_letter_code
_entity_poly.pdbx_strand_id
1 'polypeptide(L)'
;MRIIKHSTTSFPTPATGCLVGLDVGARLEVTNCFPYPANIPDAPAVSSVSADGYQHGAIANEAVALAAPRAKSSKAYETEMISRLKEVNVDAQAVGWYVSCKMGDFVTANFVENQVMCQRQGVAGTQATEGNGKGVALVFDVSRSSQGSLSLKAYRLSPVFMTAYKEGKFTTEAIQKHKLRFQDILVELPVEIHNSHLLTSFLHQLPTPPTEKSVRDFPASLAELTAESHNTAPLAPNLDSLDLSLDPFLEKTCDALLDSIEAHSIEQNNAQYYQRSLGREQAKIQQWQQKRKAENAARTASKQTLLDENEWQKLFKLPQEPSRLESLLVGRQVEQYARQIDGWAAGTTGKMFGVRGSLIPSDLD
;
A
#
# COMPACT_ATOMS: atom_id res chain seq x y z
N MET A 1 5.55 -17.36 4.85
CA MET A 1 6.30 -18.18 3.87
C MET A 1 5.66 -18.19 2.46
N ARG A 2 4.39 -18.59 2.28
CA ARG A 2 3.76 -18.65 0.95
C ARG A 2 3.78 -17.31 0.19
N ILE A 3 3.45 -16.21 0.87
CA ILE A 3 3.51 -14.85 0.31
C ILE A 3 4.92 -14.52 -0.16
N ILE A 4 5.94 -14.77 0.68
CA ILE A 4 7.35 -14.52 0.36
C ILE A 4 7.73 -15.28 -0.90
N LYS A 5 7.50 -16.61 -0.94
CA LYS A 5 7.83 -17.45 -2.11
C LYS A 5 7.18 -16.92 -3.40
N HIS A 6 5.88 -16.61 -3.36
CA HIS A 6 5.18 -16.08 -4.53
C HIS A 6 5.76 -14.73 -4.96
N SER A 7 5.97 -13.82 -4.01
CA SER A 7 6.45 -12.47 -4.27
C SER A 7 7.88 -12.45 -4.80
N THR A 8 8.76 -13.32 -4.30
CA THR A 8 10.15 -13.41 -4.76
C THR A 8 10.26 -14.07 -6.14
N THR A 9 9.39 -15.04 -6.45
CA THR A 9 9.40 -15.72 -7.76
C THR A 9 8.78 -14.85 -8.87
N SER A 10 7.77 -14.04 -8.55
CA SER A 10 7.10 -13.16 -9.53
C SER A 10 7.80 -11.81 -9.71
N PHE A 11 8.76 -11.46 -8.86
CA PHE A 11 9.50 -10.19 -8.95
C PHE A 11 10.21 -10.05 -10.31
N PRO A 12 10.12 -8.91 -11.00
CA PRO A 12 9.67 -7.59 -10.54
C PRO A 12 8.16 -7.30 -10.66
N THR A 13 7.36 -8.20 -11.23
CA THR A 13 5.91 -8.01 -11.35
C THR A 13 5.24 -8.17 -9.98
N PRO A 14 4.31 -7.28 -9.60
CA PRO A 14 3.62 -7.41 -8.31
C PRO A 14 2.79 -8.69 -8.26
N ALA A 15 2.93 -9.40 -7.15
CA ALA A 15 2.27 -10.66 -6.86
C ALA A 15 1.05 -10.37 -5.99
N THR A 16 -0.14 -10.74 -6.44
CA THR A 16 -1.39 -10.57 -5.68
C THR A 16 -2.03 -11.91 -5.34
N GLY A 17 -2.78 -11.96 -4.24
CA GLY A 17 -3.53 -13.16 -3.86
C GLY A 17 -4.51 -12.95 -2.72
N CYS A 18 -5.32 -13.98 -2.47
CA CYS A 18 -6.34 -13.98 -1.44
C CYS A 18 -5.74 -14.41 -0.08
N LEU A 19 -6.18 -13.75 0.99
CA LEU A 19 -5.91 -14.14 2.37
C LEU A 19 -7.12 -14.83 2.97
N VAL A 20 -6.83 -15.92 3.66
CA VAL A 20 -7.83 -16.81 4.23
C VAL A 20 -7.55 -16.94 5.73
N GLY A 21 -8.61 -16.89 6.53
CA GLY A 21 -8.48 -16.86 7.97
C GLY A 21 -9.80 -16.71 8.69
N LEU A 22 -9.72 -16.40 9.99
CA LEU A 22 -10.88 -16.25 10.87
C LEU A 22 -10.82 -14.92 11.62
N ASP A 23 -11.99 -14.36 11.90
CA ASP A 23 -12.12 -13.18 12.77
C ASP A 23 -12.39 -13.63 14.20
N VAL A 24 -11.40 -13.44 15.08
CA VAL A 24 -11.44 -13.85 16.49
C VAL A 24 -11.53 -12.60 17.35
N GLY A 25 -12.76 -12.09 17.49
CA GLY A 25 -13.07 -10.93 18.33
C GLY A 25 -12.39 -9.64 17.86
N ALA A 26 -11.28 -9.28 18.51
CA ALA A 26 -10.50 -8.08 18.21
C ALA A 26 -9.31 -8.34 17.27
N ARG A 27 -9.02 -9.60 16.93
CA ARG A 27 -7.88 -10.00 16.10
C ARG A 27 -8.37 -10.72 14.84
N LEU A 28 -7.75 -10.42 13.71
CA LEU A 28 -7.98 -11.11 12.45
C LEU A 28 -6.82 -12.10 12.26
N GLU A 29 -7.12 -13.39 12.36
CA GLU A 29 -6.11 -14.45 12.25
C GLU A 29 -6.04 -14.94 10.82
N VAL A 30 -4.96 -14.59 10.13
CA VAL A 30 -4.68 -15.07 8.76
C VAL A 30 -3.95 -16.40 8.85
N THR A 31 -4.64 -17.50 8.55
CA THR A 31 -4.11 -18.86 8.67
C THR A 31 -3.50 -19.35 7.36
N ASN A 32 -4.02 -18.90 6.21
CA ASN A 32 -3.55 -19.35 4.90
C ASN A 32 -3.69 -18.28 3.81
N CYS A 33 -3.06 -18.52 2.66
CA CYS A 33 -3.20 -17.69 1.48
C CYS A 33 -2.97 -18.49 0.19
N PHE A 34 -3.46 -17.97 -0.93
CA PHE A 34 -3.20 -18.50 -2.27
C PHE A 34 -3.09 -17.37 -3.29
N PRO A 35 -2.26 -17.53 -4.35
CA PRO A 35 -2.07 -16.50 -5.38
C PRO A 35 -3.28 -16.37 -6.30
N TYR A 36 -3.53 -15.18 -6.83
CA TYR A 36 -4.40 -15.02 -7.99
C TYR A 36 -3.62 -15.41 -9.25
N PRO A 37 -4.26 -16.06 -10.24
CA PRO A 37 -3.58 -16.43 -11.48
C PRO A 37 -3.20 -15.19 -12.29
N ALA A 38 -1.97 -15.18 -12.82
CA ALA A 38 -1.44 -14.05 -13.61
C ALA A 38 -2.11 -13.90 -14.99
N ASN A 39 -2.69 -14.98 -15.54
CA ASN A 39 -3.41 -14.95 -16.82
C ASN A 39 -4.90 -14.69 -16.58
N ILE A 40 -5.31 -13.44 -16.72
CA ILE A 40 -6.72 -13.03 -16.70
C ILE A 40 -7.24 -13.16 -18.14
N PRO A 41 -8.16 -14.09 -18.47
CA PRO A 41 -8.67 -14.27 -19.84
C PRO A 41 -9.39 -13.04 -20.41
N ASP A 42 -9.91 -12.18 -19.53
CA ASP A 42 -10.63 -10.93 -19.86
C ASP A 42 -9.71 -9.70 -19.96
N ALA A 43 -8.40 -9.85 -19.75
CA ALA A 43 -7.45 -8.76 -19.98
C ALA A 43 -7.18 -8.62 -21.48
N PRO A 44 -7.07 -7.40 -22.04
CA PRO A 44 -6.74 -7.23 -23.45
C PRO A 44 -5.42 -7.96 -23.74
N ALA A 45 -5.48 -8.96 -24.61
CA ALA A 45 -4.32 -9.77 -24.98
C ALA A 45 -3.26 -8.85 -25.60
N VAL A 46 -2.18 -8.59 -24.88
CA VAL A 46 -1.05 -7.83 -25.40
C VAL A 46 -0.17 -8.81 -26.18
N SER A 47 -0.34 -8.83 -27.51
CA SER A 47 0.55 -9.53 -28.42
C SER A 47 1.96 -8.93 -28.33
N SER A 48 2.91 -9.69 -27.78
CA SER A 48 4.30 -9.30 -27.56
C SER A 48 5.14 -9.35 -28.85
N VAL A 49 4.80 -8.54 -29.86
CA VAL A 49 5.55 -8.49 -31.13
C VAL A 49 5.88 -7.05 -31.51
N SER A 50 6.80 -6.43 -30.78
CA SER A 50 7.51 -5.19 -31.20
C SER A 50 8.82 -5.07 -30.41
N ALA A 51 9.91 -4.67 -31.07
CA ALA A 51 11.26 -4.62 -30.48
C ALA A 51 11.42 -3.54 -29.37
N ASP A 52 10.57 -2.50 -29.38
CA ASP A 52 10.42 -1.51 -28.29
C ASP A 52 9.40 -1.96 -27.21
N GLY A 53 8.90 -3.19 -27.30
CA GLY A 53 7.76 -3.71 -26.55
C GLY A 53 8.07 -4.31 -25.17
N TYR A 54 9.33 -4.41 -24.75
CA TYR A 54 9.69 -5.00 -23.45
C TYR A 54 9.21 -4.15 -22.27
N GLN A 55 9.39 -2.82 -22.33
CA GLN A 55 8.93 -1.90 -21.28
C GLN A 55 7.40 -1.83 -21.24
N HIS A 56 6.76 -1.77 -22.42
CA HIS A 56 5.31 -1.67 -22.54
C HIS A 56 4.59 -2.96 -22.10
N GLY A 57 5.14 -4.13 -22.43
CA GLY A 57 4.65 -5.43 -21.96
C GLY A 57 4.79 -5.60 -20.45
N ALA A 58 5.88 -5.12 -19.85
CA ALA A 58 6.08 -5.17 -18.40
C ALA A 58 5.06 -4.31 -17.64
N ILE A 59 4.80 -3.08 -18.10
CA ILE A 59 3.81 -2.16 -17.49
C ILE A 59 2.39 -2.74 -17.63
N ALA A 60 2.06 -3.33 -18.78
CA ALA A 60 0.77 -3.98 -18.98
C ALA A 60 0.58 -5.18 -18.03
N ASN A 61 1.60 -6.01 -17.86
CA ASN A 61 1.55 -7.16 -16.95
C ASN A 61 1.41 -6.73 -15.48
N GLU A 62 2.07 -5.64 -15.08
CA GLU A 62 1.94 -5.03 -13.75
C GLU A 62 0.52 -4.54 -13.48
N ALA A 63 -0.09 -3.83 -14.45
CA ALA A 63 -1.47 -3.36 -14.34
C ALA A 63 -2.47 -4.53 -14.23
N VAL A 64 -2.28 -5.60 -15.02
CA VAL A 64 -3.11 -6.80 -14.98
C VAL A 64 -3.00 -7.49 -13.61
N ALA A 65 -1.79 -7.66 -13.08
CA ALA A 65 -1.56 -8.30 -11.79
C ALA A 65 -2.16 -7.51 -10.62
N LEU A 66 -2.07 -6.18 -10.65
CA LEU A 66 -2.70 -5.29 -9.65
C LEU A 66 -4.23 -5.26 -9.77
N ALA A 67 -4.79 -5.48 -10.97
CA ALA A 67 -6.23 -5.59 -11.16
C ALA A 67 -6.80 -6.99 -10.85
N ALA A 68 -5.94 -8.00 -10.64
CA ALA A 68 -6.35 -9.38 -10.46
C ALA A 68 -7.37 -9.60 -9.33
N PRO A 69 -7.27 -8.98 -8.12
CA PRO A 69 -8.24 -9.22 -7.05
C PRO A 69 -9.69 -8.87 -7.43
N ARG A 70 -9.86 -7.91 -8.34
CA ARG A 70 -11.18 -7.41 -8.78
C ARG A 70 -11.65 -8.01 -10.11
N ALA A 71 -10.82 -8.82 -10.78
CA ALA A 71 -11.20 -9.51 -12.00
C ALA A 71 -12.24 -10.61 -11.75
N LYS A 72 -13.16 -10.79 -12.71
CA LYS A 72 -14.25 -11.78 -12.60
C LYS A 72 -13.71 -13.21 -12.57
N SER A 73 -12.73 -13.53 -13.41
CA SER A 73 -12.06 -14.83 -13.43
C SER A 73 -11.40 -15.15 -12.09
N SER A 74 -10.77 -14.15 -11.45
CA SER A 74 -10.16 -14.31 -10.12
C SER A 74 -11.18 -14.60 -9.03
N LYS A 75 -12.38 -14.00 -9.09
CA LYS A 75 -13.47 -14.31 -8.14
C LYS A 75 -14.03 -15.71 -8.33
N ALA A 76 -14.16 -16.16 -9.58
CA ALA A 76 -14.57 -17.54 -9.87
C ALA A 76 -13.52 -18.53 -9.33
N TYR A 77 -12.24 -18.26 -9.60
CA TYR A 77 -11.12 -19.03 -9.07
C TYR A 77 -11.07 -19.02 -7.53
N GLU A 78 -11.27 -17.88 -6.90
CA GLU A 78 -11.32 -17.75 -5.44
C GLU A 78 -12.42 -18.61 -4.83
N THR A 79 -13.62 -18.60 -5.44
CA THR A 79 -14.76 -19.40 -4.97
C THR A 79 -14.45 -20.90 -5.07
N GLU A 80 -13.87 -21.33 -6.18
CA GLU A 80 -13.47 -22.74 -6.38
C GLU A 80 -12.36 -23.15 -5.40
N MET A 81 -11.35 -22.31 -5.22
CA MET A 81 -10.23 -22.57 -4.31
C MET A 81 -10.68 -22.62 -2.85
N ILE A 82 -11.61 -21.74 -2.45
CA ILE A 82 -12.26 -21.79 -1.13
C ILE A 82 -13.00 -23.12 -0.96
N SER A 83 -13.73 -23.59 -1.98
CA SER A 83 -14.41 -24.90 -1.91
C SER A 83 -13.40 -26.05 -1.69
N ARG A 84 -12.30 -26.05 -2.44
CA ARG A 84 -11.24 -27.06 -2.31
C ARG A 84 -10.54 -27.01 -0.95
N LEU A 85 -10.35 -25.82 -0.37
CA LEU A 85 -9.78 -25.70 0.97
C LEU A 85 -10.72 -26.23 2.07
N LYS A 86 -12.04 -26.05 1.91
CA LYS A 86 -13.04 -26.64 2.82
C LYS A 86 -13.01 -28.16 2.79
N GLU A 87 -12.82 -28.79 1.64
CA GLU A 87 -12.70 -30.25 1.52
C GLU A 87 -11.50 -30.82 2.31
N VAL A 88 -10.43 -30.03 2.46
CA VAL A 88 -9.22 -30.40 3.20
C VAL A 88 -9.31 -29.98 4.68
N ASN A 89 -10.48 -29.54 5.16
CA ASN A 89 -10.70 -29.04 6.52
C ASN A 89 -9.75 -27.90 6.93
N VAL A 90 -9.40 -27.03 5.98
CA VAL A 90 -8.67 -25.79 6.26
C VAL A 90 -9.68 -24.66 6.43
N ASP A 91 -9.43 -23.74 7.35
CA ASP A 91 -10.21 -22.51 7.47
C ASP A 91 -10.20 -21.79 6.12
N ALA A 92 -11.38 -21.61 5.54
CA ALA A 92 -11.56 -21.22 4.15
C ALA A 92 -12.45 -19.97 4.00
N GLN A 93 -12.22 -18.98 4.86
CA GLN A 93 -12.93 -17.72 4.83
C GLN A 93 -12.02 -16.60 4.34
N ALA A 94 -12.44 -15.91 3.27
CA ALA A 94 -11.71 -14.77 2.74
C ALA A 94 -11.75 -13.61 3.74
N VAL A 95 -10.56 -13.18 4.19
CA VAL A 95 -10.38 -12.12 5.19
C VAL A 95 -9.65 -10.89 4.64
N GLY A 96 -9.07 -11.02 3.45
CA GLY A 96 -8.20 -10.00 2.92
C GLY A 96 -7.53 -10.40 1.61
N TRP A 97 -6.54 -9.62 1.23
CA TRP A 97 -5.69 -9.90 0.08
C TRP A 97 -4.26 -9.46 0.41
N TYR A 98 -3.29 -9.98 -0.34
CA TYR A 98 -1.92 -9.51 -0.27
C TYR A 98 -1.44 -8.98 -1.61
N VAL A 99 -0.45 -8.10 -1.55
CA VAL A 99 0.26 -7.55 -2.69
C VAL A 99 1.74 -7.46 -2.38
N SER A 100 2.58 -7.82 -3.34
CA SER A 100 3.99 -7.49 -3.28
C SER A 100 4.26 -6.13 -3.90
N CYS A 101 5.22 -5.41 -3.33
CA CYS A 101 5.68 -4.15 -3.89
C CYS A 101 7.21 -4.14 -4.03
N LYS A 102 7.67 -3.23 -4.89
CA LYS A 102 9.08 -2.90 -5.07
C LYS A 102 9.34 -1.56 -4.39
N MET A 103 10.25 -1.52 -3.43
CA MET A 103 10.68 -0.28 -2.76
C MET A 103 9.54 0.60 -2.24
N GLY A 104 8.47 0.02 -1.68
CA GLY A 104 7.34 0.82 -1.18
C GLY A 104 6.38 1.39 -2.22
N ASP A 105 6.50 1.05 -3.49
CA ASP A 105 5.55 1.44 -4.54
C ASP A 105 4.28 0.58 -4.44
N PHE A 106 3.27 1.08 -3.72
CA PHE A 106 1.98 0.38 -3.60
C PHE A 106 0.77 1.31 -3.44
N VAL A 107 0.97 2.60 -3.11
CA VAL A 107 -0.13 3.55 -2.88
C VAL A 107 -0.67 4.03 -4.22
N THR A 108 -1.47 3.18 -4.86
CA THR A 108 -2.05 3.40 -6.19
C THR A 108 -3.58 3.37 -6.15
N ALA A 109 -4.23 3.93 -7.18
CA ALA A 109 -5.68 3.84 -7.34
C ALA A 109 -6.17 2.37 -7.36
N ASN A 110 -5.42 1.48 -8.01
CA ASN A 110 -5.71 0.05 -8.04
C ASN A 110 -5.70 -0.56 -6.63
N PHE A 111 -4.73 -0.21 -5.79
CA PHE A 111 -4.68 -0.67 -4.41
C PHE A 111 -5.92 -0.24 -3.62
N VAL A 112 -6.31 1.03 -3.75
CA VAL A 112 -7.50 1.57 -3.09
C VAL A 112 -8.76 0.85 -3.58
N GLU A 113 -8.93 0.68 -4.88
CA GLU A 113 -10.09 -0.02 -5.45
C GLU A 113 -10.21 -1.46 -4.94
N ASN A 114 -9.10 -2.21 -4.95
CA ASN A 114 -9.05 -3.57 -4.41
C ASN A 114 -9.44 -3.61 -2.92
N GLN A 115 -8.88 -2.68 -2.15
CA GLN A 115 -9.13 -2.61 -0.72
C GLN A 115 -10.57 -2.18 -0.39
N VAL A 116 -11.15 -1.24 -1.15
CA VAL A 116 -12.56 -0.87 -1.05
C VAL A 116 -13.44 -2.07 -1.33
N MET A 117 -13.15 -2.83 -2.39
CA MET A 117 -13.90 -4.05 -2.72
C MET A 117 -13.83 -5.08 -1.60
N CYS A 118 -12.64 -5.34 -1.07
CA CYS A 118 -12.42 -6.28 0.03
C CYS A 118 -13.20 -5.87 1.29
N GLN A 119 -13.12 -4.60 1.70
CA GLN A 119 -13.84 -4.10 2.87
C GLN A 119 -15.36 -3.97 2.67
N ARG A 120 -15.83 -3.85 1.42
CA ARG A 120 -17.27 -3.88 1.09
C ARG A 120 -17.84 -5.29 1.11
N GLN A 121 -17.10 -6.25 0.57
CA GLN A 121 -17.48 -7.67 0.62
C GLN A 121 -17.54 -8.15 2.07
N GLY A 122 -16.70 -7.58 2.93
CA GLY A 122 -16.66 -7.89 4.35
C GLY A 122 -16.11 -9.29 4.61
N VAL A 123 -15.99 -9.62 5.89
CA VAL A 123 -15.52 -10.92 6.35
C VAL A 123 -16.76 -11.75 6.70
N ALA A 124 -16.97 -12.88 6.01
CA ALA A 124 -18.20 -13.66 6.13
C ALA A 124 -18.51 -14.03 7.60
N GLY A 125 -19.75 -13.85 8.06
CA GLY A 125 -20.13 -14.18 9.45
C GLY A 125 -19.77 -13.11 10.51
N THR A 126 -19.21 -11.97 10.11
CA THR A 126 -18.98 -10.84 11.02
C THR A 126 -20.09 -9.80 10.85
N GLN A 127 -20.64 -9.29 11.95
CA GLN A 127 -21.55 -8.14 11.88
C GLN A 127 -20.72 -6.93 11.41
N ALA A 128 -20.94 -6.50 10.17
CA ALA A 128 -20.32 -5.30 9.64
C ALA A 128 -20.80 -4.11 10.49
N THR A 129 -19.97 -3.66 11.44
CA THR A 129 -20.23 -2.42 12.18
C THR A 129 -20.16 -1.28 11.16
N GLU A 130 -21.32 -0.70 10.84
CA GLU A 130 -21.46 0.57 10.12
C GLU A 130 -20.65 0.66 8.81
N GLY A 131 -20.79 -0.36 7.95
CA GLY A 131 -20.31 -0.27 6.56
C GLY A 131 -18.79 -0.20 6.38
N ASN A 132 -18.02 -0.57 7.40
CA ASN A 132 -16.56 -0.76 7.36
C ASN A 132 -16.21 -2.23 7.66
N GLY A 133 -16.03 -3.05 6.62
CA GLY A 133 -15.62 -4.44 6.79
C GLY A 133 -14.20 -4.56 7.34
N LYS A 134 -13.95 -5.66 8.07
CA LYS A 134 -12.64 -6.02 8.65
C LYS A 134 -11.60 -6.51 7.62
N GLY A 135 -11.82 -6.28 6.32
CA GLY A 135 -10.91 -6.70 5.27
C GLY A 135 -9.54 -6.02 5.36
N VAL A 136 -8.45 -6.78 5.26
CA VAL A 136 -7.08 -6.27 5.40
C VAL A 136 -6.26 -6.52 4.13
N ALA A 137 -5.41 -5.55 3.76
CA ALA A 137 -4.37 -5.71 2.76
C ALA A 137 -3.02 -5.98 3.44
N LEU A 138 -2.36 -7.09 3.10
CA LEU A 138 -0.97 -7.34 3.48
C LEU A 138 -0.04 -6.88 2.36
N VAL A 139 0.84 -5.94 2.65
CA VAL A 139 1.86 -5.43 1.73
C VAL A 139 3.21 -6.05 2.11
N PHE A 140 3.78 -6.81 1.18
CA PHE A 140 5.12 -7.39 1.33
C PHE A 140 6.11 -6.69 0.39
N ASP A 141 7.10 -6.03 0.96
CA ASP A 141 8.14 -5.37 0.17
C ASP A 141 9.30 -6.34 -0.08
N VAL A 142 9.45 -6.78 -1.33
CA VAL A 142 10.47 -7.76 -1.73
C VAL A 142 11.86 -7.16 -1.60
N SER A 143 12.02 -5.92 -2.09
CA SER A 143 13.29 -5.19 -2.15
C SER A 143 13.83 -4.87 -0.76
N ARG A 144 12.94 -4.51 0.17
CA ARG A 144 13.35 -4.22 1.56
C ARG A 144 13.61 -5.50 2.35
N SER A 145 12.84 -6.55 2.09
CA SER A 145 13.01 -7.83 2.78
C SER A 145 14.30 -8.56 2.39
N SER A 146 14.84 -8.30 1.18
CA SER A 146 16.15 -8.83 0.79
C SER A 146 17.33 -8.21 1.56
N GLN A 147 17.14 -7.07 2.24
CA GLN A 147 18.18 -6.44 3.08
C GLN A 147 18.26 -7.03 4.51
N GLY A 148 17.61 -8.17 4.75
CA GLY A 148 17.71 -8.93 6.00
C GLY A 148 16.62 -8.66 7.04
N SER A 149 15.79 -7.61 6.88
CA SER A 149 14.63 -7.38 7.76
C SER A 149 13.32 -7.64 7.03
N LEU A 150 12.45 -8.50 7.59
CA LEU A 150 11.12 -8.75 7.04
C LEU A 150 10.31 -7.45 6.96
N SER A 151 9.93 -7.05 5.75
CA SER A 151 9.06 -5.90 5.51
C SER A 151 7.67 -6.38 5.12
N LEU A 152 6.84 -6.64 6.14
CA LEU A 152 5.45 -7.03 6.00
C LEU A 152 4.59 -6.06 6.80
N LYS A 153 3.66 -5.36 6.12
CA LYS A 153 2.78 -4.39 6.74
C LYS A 153 1.33 -4.69 6.43
N ALA A 154 0.45 -4.48 7.39
CA ALA A 154 -0.99 -4.62 7.22
C ALA A 154 -1.64 -3.25 7.13
N TYR A 155 -2.50 -3.06 6.14
CA TYR A 155 -3.24 -1.82 5.93
C TYR A 155 -4.74 -2.08 5.81
N ARG A 156 -5.52 -1.10 6.26
CA ARG A 156 -6.95 -0.96 5.94
C ARG A 156 -7.25 0.47 5.55
N LEU A 157 -8.34 0.71 4.80
CA LEU A 157 -8.81 2.06 4.56
C LEU A 157 -9.52 2.59 5.80
N SER A 158 -9.34 3.89 6.04
CA SER A 158 -10.07 4.59 7.09
C SER A 158 -11.58 4.60 6.81
N PRO A 159 -12.45 4.49 7.86
CA PRO A 159 -13.90 4.62 7.70
C PRO A 159 -14.32 5.94 7.05
N VAL A 160 -13.59 7.02 7.33
CA VAL A 160 -13.85 8.36 6.76
C VAL A 160 -13.61 8.34 5.25
N PHE A 161 -12.48 7.75 4.84
CA PHE A 161 -12.14 7.61 3.42
C PHE A 161 -13.14 6.70 2.70
N MET A 162 -13.55 5.59 3.32
CA MET A 162 -14.56 4.68 2.76
C MET A 162 -15.91 5.37 2.53
N THR A 163 -16.30 6.29 3.39
CA THR A 163 -17.55 7.07 3.26
C THR A 163 -17.45 8.06 2.11
N ALA A 164 -16.36 8.83 2.03
CA ALA A 164 -16.11 9.73 0.91
C ALA A 164 -15.99 8.99 -0.44
N TYR A 165 -15.37 7.81 -0.45
CA TYR A 165 -15.24 6.98 -1.65
C TYR A 165 -16.61 6.42 -2.11
N LYS A 166 -17.56 6.17 -1.20
CA LYS A 166 -18.94 5.80 -1.56
C LYS A 166 -19.70 6.95 -2.24
N GLU A 167 -19.43 8.20 -1.84
CA GLU A 167 -20.03 9.39 -2.48
C GLU A 167 -19.47 9.64 -3.90
N GLY A 168 -18.29 9.09 -4.21
CA GLY A 168 -17.69 9.13 -5.55
C GLY A 168 -17.21 10.51 -6.00
N LYS A 169 -17.18 11.49 -5.10
CA LYS A 169 -16.81 12.89 -5.38
C LYS A 169 -15.61 13.30 -4.53
N PHE A 170 -14.43 13.37 -5.14
CA PHE A 170 -13.21 13.91 -4.52
C PHE A 170 -12.98 15.35 -4.97
N THR A 171 -13.94 16.21 -4.68
CA THR A 171 -13.85 17.67 -4.88
C THR A 171 -13.20 18.33 -3.66
N THR A 172 -12.72 19.56 -3.82
CA THR A 172 -12.14 20.33 -2.71
C THR A 172 -13.14 20.50 -1.56
N GLU A 173 -14.42 20.73 -1.88
CA GLU A 173 -15.50 20.81 -0.89
C GLU A 173 -15.73 19.49 -0.14
N ALA A 174 -15.72 18.36 -0.84
CA ALA A 174 -15.89 17.05 -0.22
C ALA A 174 -14.72 16.71 0.71
N ILE A 175 -13.50 17.00 0.29
CA ILE A 175 -12.29 16.80 1.11
C ILE A 175 -12.34 17.67 2.36
N GLN A 176 -12.75 18.94 2.25
CA GLN A 176 -12.91 19.84 3.39
C GLN A 176 -14.02 19.38 4.34
N LYS A 177 -15.17 18.96 3.81
CA LYS A 177 -16.31 18.46 4.59
C LYS A 177 -15.93 17.24 5.43
N HIS A 178 -15.22 16.29 4.82
CA HIS A 178 -14.78 15.06 5.48
C HIS A 178 -13.44 15.21 6.23
N LYS A 179 -12.80 16.39 6.17
CA LYS A 179 -11.46 16.69 6.73
C LYS A 179 -10.41 15.65 6.35
N LEU A 180 -10.45 15.18 5.10
CA LEU A 180 -9.55 14.13 4.62
C LEU A 180 -8.15 14.69 4.35
N ARG A 181 -7.14 14.04 4.92
CA ARG A 181 -5.72 14.27 4.61
C ARG A 181 -5.13 13.02 3.97
N PHE A 182 -4.01 13.17 3.27
CA PHE A 182 -3.30 12.03 2.66
C PHE A 182 -2.88 10.96 3.69
N GLN A 183 -2.56 11.38 4.92
CA GLN A 183 -2.21 10.49 6.04
C GLN A 183 -3.38 9.62 6.51
N ASP A 184 -4.61 10.13 6.40
CA ASP A 184 -5.79 9.48 6.95
C ASP A 184 -6.41 8.44 5.99
N ILE A 185 -5.81 8.21 4.82
CA ILE A 185 -6.30 7.25 3.82
C ILE A 185 -6.09 5.82 4.32
N LEU A 186 -4.86 5.50 4.70
CA LEU A 186 -4.41 4.15 5.09
C LEU A 186 -4.13 4.11 6.59
N VAL A 187 -4.82 3.21 7.28
CA VAL A 187 -4.55 2.89 8.68
C VAL A 187 -3.68 1.63 8.72
N GLU A 188 -2.46 1.77 9.25
CA GLU A 188 -1.55 0.66 9.51
C GLU A 188 -2.05 -0.14 10.72
N LEU A 189 -2.06 -1.47 10.60
CA LEU A 189 -2.46 -2.39 11.65
C LEU A 189 -1.22 -3.13 12.18
N PRO A 190 -1.13 -3.37 13.51
CA PRO A 190 -0.04 -4.16 14.07
C PRO A 190 -0.11 -5.60 13.56
N VAL A 191 1.03 -6.16 13.17
CA VAL A 191 1.16 -7.54 12.69
C VAL A 191 1.94 -8.35 13.72
N GLU A 192 1.29 -9.37 14.28
CA GLU A 192 1.91 -10.36 15.16
C GLU A 192 2.05 -11.68 14.40
N ILE A 193 3.26 -12.24 14.37
CA ILE A 193 3.51 -13.55 13.76
C ILE A 193 3.37 -14.61 14.83
N HIS A 194 2.41 -15.52 14.64
CA HIS A 194 2.19 -16.66 15.52
C HIS A 194 2.59 -17.97 14.83
N ASN A 195 3.33 -18.82 15.55
CA ASN A 195 3.71 -20.15 15.10
C ASN A 195 3.03 -21.20 15.98
N SER A 196 2.50 -22.26 15.36
CA SER A 196 2.01 -23.41 16.11
C SER A 196 3.18 -24.17 16.75
N HIS A 197 2.91 -24.85 17.86
CA HIS A 197 3.93 -25.65 18.54
C HIS A 197 4.58 -26.70 17.63
N LEU A 198 3.80 -27.30 16.71
CA LEU A 198 4.32 -28.25 15.74
C LEU A 198 5.30 -27.59 14.77
N LEU A 199 4.99 -26.38 14.28
CA LEU A 199 5.89 -25.64 13.41
C LEU A 199 7.16 -25.22 14.15
N THR A 200 7.04 -24.81 15.42
CA THR A 200 8.19 -24.52 16.28
C THR A 200 9.09 -25.75 16.44
N SER A 201 8.52 -26.92 16.76
CA SER A 201 9.28 -28.18 16.84
C SER A 201 9.93 -28.55 15.51
N PHE A 202 9.25 -28.34 14.38
CA PHE A 202 9.82 -28.55 13.05
C PHE A 202 10.99 -27.60 12.77
N LEU A 203 10.91 -26.33 13.17
CA LEU A 203 12.03 -25.39 13.06
C LEU A 203 13.24 -25.88 13.85
N HIS A 204 13.04 -26.41 15.06
CA HIS A 204 14.12 -27.01 15.87
C HIS A 204 14.78 -28.26 15.26
N GLN A 205 14.17 -28.88 14.25
CA GLN A 205 14.75 -30.02 13.53
C GLN A 205 15.60 -29.61 12.33
N LEU A 206 15.64 -28.30 11.98
CA LEU A 206 16.46 -27.83 10.87
C LEU A 206 17.94 -28.16 11.12
N PRO A 207 18.69 -28.63 10.10
CA PRO A 207 20.11 -28.91 10.25
C PRO A 207 20.87 -27.66 10.70
N THR A 208 21.44 -27.69 11.89
CA THR A 208 22.36 -26.66 12.37
C THR A 208 23.78 -27.09 12.08
N PRO A 209 24.67 -26.19 11.62
CA PRO A 209 26.09 -26.52 11.56
C PRO A 209 26.52 -26.97 12.96
N PRO A 210 27.36 -28.02 13.07
CA PRO A 210 27.92 -28.39 14.36
C PRO A 210 28.62 -27.17 14.94
N THR A 211 28.40 -26.89 16.22
CA THR A 211 29.10 -25.82 16.91
C THR A 211 30.59 -26.03 16.68
N GLU A 212 31.27 -25.04 16.12
CA GLU A 212 32.73 -25.02 16.03
C GLU A 212 33.28 -24.99 17.46
N LYS A 213 33.33 -26.14 18.13
CA LYS A 213 34.09 -26.29 19.34
C LYS A 213 35.55 -26.19 18.91
N SER A 214 36.13 -25.01 19.12
CA SER A 214 37.53 -24.94 19.53
C SER A 214 37.73 -26.03 20.59
N VAL A 215 38.72 -26.85 20.34
CA VAL A 215 39.11 -28.03 21.11
C VAL A 215 38.74 -27.95 22.60
N ARG A 216 37.76 -28.77 23.01
CA ARG A 216 37.63 -29.40 24.35
C ARG A 216 38.13 -28.60 25.56
N ASP A 217 37.33 -27.69 26.07
CA ASP A 217 37.35 -27.40 27.51
C ASP A 217 36.20 -28.19 28.16
N PHE A 218 36.52 -28.97 29.20
CA PHE A 218 35.48 -29.56 30.04
C PHE A 218 34.85 -28.42 30.84
N PRO A 219 33.50 -28.38 30.98
CA PRO A 219 32.85 -27.37 31.80
C PRO A 219 33.43 -27.45 33.21
N ALA A 220 33.97 -26.35 33.70
CA ALA A 220 34.58 -26.23 35.02
C ALA A 220 33.54 -26.36 36.14
N SER A 221 32.26 -26.18 35.84
CA SER A 221 31.17 -26.30 36.81
C SER A 221 29.83 -26.75 36.20
N LEU A 222 28.95 -27.27 37.05
CA LEU A 222 27.57 -27.63 36.71
C LEU A 222 26.74 -26.42 36.21
N ALA A 223 27.09 -25.21 36.65
CA ALA A 223 26.44 -23.97 36.22
C ALA A 223 26.74 -23.64 34.74
N GLU A 224 27.93 -24.02 34.27
CA GLU A 224 28.38 -23.83 32.89
C GLU A 224 27.60 -24.75 31.94
N LEU A 225 27.28 -25.98 32.35
CA LEU A 225 26.40 -26.89 31.61
C LEU A 225 24.96 -26.36 31.46
N THR A 226 24.46 -25.60 32.45
CA THR A 226 23.14 -24.95 32.37
C THR A 226 23.16 -23.64 31.58
N ALA A 227 24.30 -22.95 31.51
CA ALA A 227 24.49 -21.72 30.74
C ALA A 227 24.79 -22.01 29.25
N GLU A 228 25.56 -23.08 28.99
CA GLU A 228 25.87 -23.62 27.66
C GLU A 228 24.80 -24.60 27.17
N SER A 229 23.52 -24.38 27.49
CA SER A 229 22.49 -24.93 26.62
C SER A 229 22.70 -24.26 25.27
N HIS A 230 23.46 -24.91 24.39
CA HIS A 230 23.72 -24.54 23.02
C HIS A 230 22.38 -24.52 22.26
N ASN A 231 21.56 -23.52 22.53
CA ASN A 231 20.53 -23.08 21.64
C ASN A 231 21.26 -22.38 20.50
N THR A 232 21.97 -23.15 19.68
CA THR A 232 22.19 -22.80 18.28
C THR A 232 20.80 -22.77 17.68
N ALA A 233 20.09 -21.66 17.88
CA ALA A 233 18.80 -21.47 17.27
C ALA A 233 19.01 -21.73 15.78
N PRO A 234 18.23 -22.64 15.17
CA PRO A 234 18.35 -22.88 13.74
C PRO A 234 18.21 -21.54 13.03
N LEU A 235 19.12 -21.28 12.07
CA LEU A 235 19.24 -20.02 11.33
C LEU A 235 19.97 -18.85 12.05
N ALA A 236 20.62 -19.10 13.19
CA ALA A 236 21.52 -18.14 13.85
C ALA A 236 23.00 -18.56 13.72
N PRO A 237 23.94 -17.60 13.55
CA PRO A 237 23.73 -16.15 13.39
C PRO A 237 23.28 -15.77 11.98
N ASN A 238 22.42 -14.75 11.85
CA ASN A 238 22.05 -14.13 10.57
C ASN A 238 22.90 -12.88 10.33
N LEU A 239 24.01 -13.04 9.60
CA LEU A 239 24.93 -11.95 9.29
C LEU A 239 24.43 -11.00 8.19
N ASP A 240 23.48 -11.42 7.34
CA ASP A 240 22.94 -10.59 6.26
C ASP A 240 22.26 -9.33 6.80
N SER A 241 21.68 -9.42 8.00
CA SER A 241 21.08 -8.27 8.69
C SER A 241 22.08 -7.16 9.05
N LEU A 242 23.38 -7.48 9.12
CA LEU A 242 24.46 -6.57 9.51
C LEU A 242 25.20 -5.97 8.31
N ASP A 243 24.77 -6.23 7.08
CA ASP A 243 25.42 -5.65 5.91
C ASP A 243 25.33 -4.11 5.94
N LEU A 244 26.47 -3.49 5.68
CA LEU A 244 26.72 -2.04 5.69
C LEU A 244 26.75 -1.43 4.30
N SER A 245 26.60 -2.23 3.25
CA SER A 245 26.57 -1.74 1.88
C SER A 245 25.53 -0.61 1.74
N LEU A 246 25.98 0.58 1.29
CA LEU A 246 25.13 1.76 1.04
C LEU A 246 24.33 1.61 -0.28
N ASP A 247 23.98 0.35 -0.57
CA ASP A 247 23.35 -0.31 -1.72
C ASP A 247 22.58 0.59 -2.74
N PRO A 248 22.58 0.29 -4.07
CA PRO A 248 21.68 0.87 -5.08
C PRO A 248 20.18 0.99 -4.72
N PHE A 249 19.71 0.41 -3.62
CA PHE A 249 18.35 0.57 -3.13
C PHE A 249 18.07 1.97 -2.58
N LEU A 250 19.03 2.61 -1.88
CA LEU A 250 18.82 3.98 -1.42
C LEU A 250 18.70 4.93 -2.61
N GLU A 251 19.63 4.81 -3.56
CA GLU A 251 19.63 5.59 -4.81
C GLU A 251 18.29 5.45 -5.53
N LYS A 252 17.85 4.22 -5.80
CA LYS A 252 16.57 3.96 -6.47
C LYS A 252 15.34 4.41 -5.67
N THR A 253 15.40 4.36 -4.33
CA THR A 253 14.30 4.86 -3.48
C THR A 253 14.24 6.40 -3.54
N CYS A 254 15.40 7.07 -3.61
CA CYS A 254 15.49 8.51 -3.83
C CYS A 254 14.99 8.89 -5.23
N ASP A 255 15.34 8.14 -6.26
CA ASP A 255 14.82 8.35 -7.63
C ASP A 255 13.29 8.21 -7.65
N ALA A 256 12.75 7.15 -7.04
CA ALA A 256 11.31 6.94 -6.94
C ALA A 256 10.60 8.05 -6.13
N LEU A 257 11.25 8.59 -5.10
CA LEU A 257 10.77 9.76 -4.37
C LEU A 257 10.72 11.01 -5.27
N LEU A 258 11.77 11.25 -6.06
CA LEU A 258 11.83 12.38 -6.99
C LEU A 258 10.72 12.28 -8.05
N ASP A 259 10.52 11.10 -8.64
CA ASP A 259 9.44 10.84 -9.59
C ASP A 259 8.05 11.09 -8.95
N SER A 260 7.88 10.68 -7.68
CA SER A 260 6.64 10.92 -6.94
C SER A 260 6.40 12.40 -6.61
N ILE A 261 7.47 13.16 -6.33
CA ILE A 261 7.40 14.62 -6.14
C ILE A 261 7.05 15.32 -7.46
N GLU A 262 7.61 14.88 -8.58
CA GLU A 262 7.24 15.40 -9.90
C GLU A 262 5.78 15.11 -10.22
N ALA A 263 5.31 13.88 -10.01
CA ALA A 263 3.90 13.53 -10.15
C ALA A 263 3.00 14.40 -9.25
N HIS A 264 3.42 14.71 -8.02
CA HIS A 264 2.68 15.60 -7.13
C HIS A 264 2.61 17.03 -7.68
N SER A 265 3.73 17.52 -8.23
CA SER A 265 3.83 18.83 -8.86
C SER A 265 2.92 18.94 -10.09
N ILE A 266 2.87 17.90 -10.93
CA ILE A 266 1.96 17.82 -12.08
C ILE A 266 0.51 17.95 -11.63
N GLU A 267 0.09 17.19 -10.62
CA GLU A 267 -1.26 17.25 -10.06
C GLU A 267 -1.59 18.62 -9.44
N GLN A 268 -0.61 19.23 -8.78
CA GLN A 268 -0.75 20.59 -8.26
C GLN A 268 -0.94 21.61 -9.38
N ASN A 269 -0.19 21.49 -10.47
CA ASN A 269 -0.32 22.37 -11.64
C ASN A 269 -1.68 22.22 -12.32
N ASN A 270 -2.20 20.99 -12.42
CA ASN A 270 -3.55 20.71 -12.92
C ASN A 270 -4.62 21.42 -12.08
N ALA A 271 -4.52 21.34 -10.75
CA ALA A 271 -5.42 22.03 -9.84
C ALA A 271 -5.33 23.56 -9.95
N GLN A 272 -4.12 24.11 -10.07
CA GLN A 272 -3.93 25.55 -10.27
C GLN A 272 -4.50 26.03 -11.61
N TYR A 273 -4.35 25.24 -12.68
CA TYR A 273 -4.93 25.55 -13.99
C TYR A 273 -6.46 25.63 -13.89
N TYR A 274 -7.08 24.65 -13.24
CA TYR A 274 -8.52 24.68 -12.95
C TYR A 274 -8.92 25.95 -12.19
N GLN A 275 -8.21 26.29 -11.11
CA GLN A 275 -8.50 27.47 -10.29
C GLN A 275 -8.41 28.78 -11.09
N ARG A 276 -7.39 28.92 -11.96
CA ARG A 276 -7.27 30.08 -12.87
C ARG A 276 -8.40 30.14 -13.89
N SER A 277 -8.81 28.99 -14.42
CA SER A 277 -9.93 28.92 -15.37
C SER A 277 -11.26 29.32 -14.71
N LEU A 278 -11.52 28.77 -13.52
CA LEU A 278 -12.69 29.09 -12.71
C LEU A 278 -12.74 30.59 -12.37
N GLY A 279 -11.63 31.17 -11.93
CA GLY A 279 -11.56 32.60 -11.60
C GLY A 279 -11.85 33.51 -12.79
N ARG A 280 -11.41 33.14 -14.01
CA ARG A 280 -11.73 33.89 -15.23
C ARG A 280 -13.21 33.84 -15.58
N GLU A 281 -13.84 32.68 -15.49
CA GLU A 281 -15.28 32.55 -15.76
C GLU A 281 -16.13 33.24 -14.69
N GLN A 282 -15.74 33.13 -13.41
CA GLN A 282 -16.38 33.86 -12.31
C GLN A 282 -16.28 35.38 -12.51
N ALA A 283 -15.14 35.90 -12.95
CA ALA A 283 -14.99 37.33 -13.24
C ALA A 283 -15.91 37.80 -14.39
N LYS A 284 -16.07 37.00 -15.45
CA LYS A 284 -17.01 37.29 -16.54
C LYS A 284 -18.46 37.30 -16.04
N ILE A 285 -18.84 36.32 -15.22
CA ILE A 285 -20.18 36.24 -14.61
C ILE A 285 -20.42 37.47 -13.72
N GLN A 286 -19.47 37.85 -12.86
CA GLN A 286 -19.58 39.02 -12.00
C GLN A 286 -19.74 40.32 -12.82
N GLN A 287 -18.94 40.50 -13.88
CA GLN A 287 -19.08 41.65 -14.77
C GLN A 287 -20.43 41.68 -15.48
N TRP A 288 -20.93 40.52 -15.93
CA TRP A 288 -22.26 40.41 -16.54
C TRP A 288 -23.36 40.78 -15.53
N GLN A 289 -23.30 40.24 -14.31
CA GLN A 289 -24.27 40.52 -13.24
C GLN A 289 -24.28 42.00 -12.86
N GLN A 290 -23.11 42.63 -12.74
CA GLN A 290 -22.99 44.06 -12.46
C GLN A 290 -23.63 44.91 -13.57
N LYS A 291 -23.36 44.58 -14.84
CA LYS A 291 -23.99 45.26 -15.98
C LYS A 291 -25.51 45.08 -15.99
N ARG A 292 -25.99 43.86 -15.73
CA ARG A 292 -27.42 43.54 -15.68
C ARG A 292 -28.14 44.29 -14.55
N LYS A 293 -27.51 44.37 -13.38
CA LYS A 293 -28.03 45.14 -12.23
C LYS A 293 -28.10 46.64 -12.52
N ALA A 294 -27.09 47.20 -13.17
CA ALA A 294 -27.11 48.60 -13.59
C ALA A 294 -28.20 48.89 -14.64
N GLU A 295 -28.40 47.97 -15.60
CA GLU A 295 -29.48 48.05 -16.59
C GLU A 295 -30.86 47.99 -15.93
N ASN A 296 -31.06 47.06 -14.99
CA ASN A 296 -32.30 46.93 -14.23
C ASN A 296 -32.62 48.17 -13.39
N ALA A 297 -31.61 48.81 -12.79
CA ALA A 297 -31.78 50.07 -12.08
C ALA A 297 -32.26 51.21 -13.02
N ALA A 298 -31.70 51.30 -14.23
CA ALA A 298 -32.11 52.27 -15.25
C ALA A 298 -33.53 52.00 -15.79
N ARG A 299 -33.91 50.72 -15.96
CA ARG A 299 -35.27 50.32 -16.38
C ARG A 299 -36.31 50.62 -15.31
N THR A 300 -35.95 50.47 -14.03
CA THR A 300 -36.82 50.82 -12.90
C THR A 300 -37.15 52.32 -12.91
N ALA A 301 -36.14 53.19 -13.13
CA ALA A 301 -36.35 54.62 -13.29
C ALA A 301 -37.26 54.97 -14.49
N SER A 302 -37.18 54.19 -15.57
CA SER A 302 -38.01 54.34 -16.78
C SER A 302 -39.36 53.60 -16.72
N LYS A 303 -39.73 53.00 -15.57
CA LYS A 303 -40.95 52.18 -15.38
C LYS A 303 -41.10 51.00 -16.37
N GLN A 304 -40.00 50.46 -16.86
CA GLN A 304 -39.97 49.26 -17.71
C GLN A 304 -39.84 47.99 -16.87
N THR A 305 -40.21 46.84 -17.44
CA THR A 305 -40.07 45.54 -16.79
C THR A 305 -38.60 45.15 -16.60
N LEU A 306 -38.31 44.58 -15.43
CA LEU A 306 -36.99 44.10 -15.04
C LEU A 306 -36.59 42.89 -15.88
N LEU A 307 -35.31 42.82 -16.25
CA LEU A 307 -34.73 41.63 -16.87
C LEU A 307 -34.33 40.63 -15.80
N ASP A 308 -34.38 39.34 -16.16
CA ASP A 308 -34.00 38.26 -15.26
C ASP A 308 -32.49 38.31 -14.94
N GLU A 309 -32.18 38.20 -13.65
CA GLU A 309 -30.84 38.22 -13.11
C GLU A 309 -30.16 36.84 -13.18
N ASN A 310 -30.89 35.77 -13.49
CA ASN A 310 -30.37 34.39 -13.52
C ASN A 310 -29.99 33.86 -14.92
N GLU A 311 -30.18 34.65 -15.97
CA GLU A 311 -29.91 34.22 -17.35
C GLU A 311 -28.44 33.82 -17.59
N TRP A 312 -27.50 34.35 -16.78
CA TRP A 312 -26.08 33.98 -16.84
C TRP A 312 -25.84 32.47 -16.68
N GLN A 313 -26.71 31.73 -15.98
CA GLN A 313 -26.56 30.28 -15.81
C GLN A 313 -26.70 29.51 -17.13
N LYS A 314 -27.43 30.06 -18.11
CA LYS A 314 -27.53 29.50 -19.47
C LYS A 314 -26.39 29.95 -20.36
N LEU A 315 -25.89 31.17 -20.13
CA LEU A 315 -24.88 31.82 -20.96
C LEU A 315 -23.44 31.37 -20.63
N PHE A 316 -23.15 31.09 -19.35
CA PHE A 316 -21.82 30.73 -18.89
C PHE A 316 -21.81 29.30 -18.33
N LYS A 317 -20.85 28.49 -18.78
CA LYS A 317 -20.61 27.14 -18.25
C LYS A 317 -19.35 27.16 -17.41
N LEU A 318 -19.46 26.82 -16.12
CA LEU A 318 -18.31 26.74 -15.24
C LEU A 318 -17.46 25.49 -15.57
N PRO A 319 -16.12 25.58 -15.51
CA PRO A 319 -15.26 24.42 -15.64
C PRO A 319 -15.57 23.37 -14.57
N GLN A 320 -15.52 22.09 -14.94
CA GLN A 320 -15.65 20.99 -13.99
C GLN A 320 -14.35 20.79 -13.19
N GLU A 321 -14.47 20.61 -11.88
CA GLU A 321 -13.32 20.34 -11.01
C GLU A 321 -12.71 18.96 -11.33
N PRO A 322 -11.39 18.85 -11.51
CA PRO A 322 -10.73 17.56 -11.61
C PRO A 322 -10.77 16.81 -10.27
N SER A 323 -10.85 15.49 -10.33
CA SER A 323 -10.79 14.66 -9.11
C SER A 323 -9.46 14.88 -8.39
N ARG A 324 -9.52 15.14 -7.08
CA ARG A 324 -8.34 15.33 -6.23
C ARG A 324 -7.81 14.03 -5.61
N LEU A 325 -8.39 12.88 -5.97
CA LEU A 325 -8.00 11.58 -5.42
C LEU A 325 -6.52 11.26 -5.71
N GLU A 326 -6.08 11.39 -6.97
CA GLU A 326 -4.69 11.11 -7.36
C GLU A 326 -3.70 12.01 -6.61
N SER A 327 -4.01 13.31 -6.50
CA SER A 327 -3.22 14.26 -5.71
C SER A 327 -3.02 13.81 -4.25
N LEU A 328 -4.06 13.23 -3.63
CA LEU A 328 -3.97 12.69 -2.27
C LEU A 328 -3.15 11.38 -2.20
N LEU A 329 -3.29 10.49 -3.18
CA LEU A 329 -2.57 9.22 -3.23
C LEU A 329 -1.07 9.43 -3.47
N VAL A 330 -0.72 10.28 -4.43
CA VAL A 330 0.68 10.66 -4.69
C VAL A 330 1.28 11.34 -3.47
N GLY A 331 0.55 12.23 -2.79
CA GLY A 331 1.02 12.82 -1.53
C GLY A 331 1.31 11.78 -0.44
N ARG A 332 0.49 10.71 -0.34
CA ARG A 332 0.73 9.60 0.59
C ARG A 332 1.91 8.72 0.17
N GLN A 333 2.15 8.56 -1.13
CA GLN A 333 3.29 7.84 -1.70
C GLN A 333 4.62 8.57 -1.44
N VAL A 334 4.66 9.90 -1.58
CA VAL A 334 5.80 10.74 -1.19
C VAL A 334 6.16 10.52 0.29
N GLU A 335 5.16 10.57 1.18
CA GLU A 335 5.38 10.29 2.61
C GLU A 335 5.88 8.86 2.85
N GLN A 336 5.41 7.89 2.08
CA GLN A 336 5.84 6.49 2.19
C GLN A 336 7.34 6.35 1.91
N TYR A 337 7.83 6.93 0.81
CA TYR A 337 9.25 6.91 0.47
C TYR A 337 10.08 7.67 1.50
N ALA A 338 9.62 8.83 1.97
CA ALA A 338 10.32 9.59 3.02
C ALA A 338 10.50 8.76 4.30
N ARG A 339 9.45 8.10 4.79
CA ARG A 339 9.53 7.21 5.97
C ARG A 339 10.44 6.01 5.74
N GLN A 340 10.54 5.52 4.51
CA GLN A 340 11.45 4.43 4.18
C GLN A 340 12.90 4.86 4.23
N ILE A 341 13.22 6.04 3.70
CA ILE A 341 14.56 6.64 3.78
C ILE A 341 14.93 6.89 5.25
N ASP A 342 14.02 7.44 6.05
CA ASP A 342 14.24 7.64 7.50
C ASP A 342 14.54 6.31 8.21
N GLY A 343 13.74 5.28 7.92
CA GLY A 343 13.93 3.95 8.50
C GLY A 343 15.22 3.27 8.05
N TRP A 344 15.65 3.50 6.80
CA TRP A 344 16.93 3.03 6.28
C TRP A 344 18.09 3.75 6.96
N ALA A 345 18.05 5.08 7.06
CA ALA A 345 19.07 5.88 7.71
C ALA A 345 19.24 5.48 9.19
N ALA A 346 18.14 5.31 9.91
CA ALA A 346 18.16 4.84 11.30
C ALA A 346 18.84 3.46 11.44
N GLY A 347 18.51 2.52 10.54
CA GLY A 347 19.12 1.19 10.52
C GLY A 347 20.62 1.22 10.22
N THR A 348 21.02 1.92 9.15
CA THR A 348 22.42 2.04 8.73
C THR A 348 23.28 2.76 9.76
N THR A 349 22.78 3.85 10.37
CA THR A 349 23.48 4.53 11.47
C THR A 349 23.72 3.60 12.64
N GLY A 350 22.72 2.80 13.05
CA GLY A 350 22.89 1.78 14.09
C GLY A 350 23.99 0.78 13.78
N LYS A 351 24.02 0.25 12.54
CA LYS A 351 25.08 -0.66 12.07
C LYS A 351 26.47 -0.01 12.09
N MET A 352 26.58 1.23 11.61
CA MET A 352 27.84 1.98 11.60
C MET A 352 28.38 2.22 13.02
N PHE A 353 27.50 2.57 13.97
CA PHE A 353 27.89 2.70 15.38
C PHE A 353 28.35 1.37 15.97
N GLY A 354 27.67 0.27 15.64
CA GLY A 354 28.09 -1.08 16.05
C GLY A 354 29.50 -1.43 15.56
N VAL A 355 29.77 -1.22 14.28
CA VAL A 355 31.11 -1.45 13.71
C VAL A 355 32.16 -0.51 14.30
N ARG A 356 31.85 0.77 14.49
CA ARG A 356 32.75 1.71 15.16
C ARG A 356 33.12 1.24 16.56
N GLY A 357 32.14 0.78 17.34
CA GLY A 357 32.37 0.26 18.69
C GLY A 357 33.29 -0.96 18.71
N SER A 358 33.19 -1.83 17.71
CA SER A 358 34.06 -3.01 17.58
C SER A 358 35.46 -2.70 17.04
N LEU A 359 35.62 -1.63 16.26
CA LEU A 359 36.90 -1.23 15.66
C LEU A 359 37.76 -0.35 16.55
N ILE A 360 37.14 0.39 17.48
CA ILE A 360 37.88 1.18 18.48
C ILE A 360 38.27 0.22 19.61
N PRO A 361 39.57 0.00 19.88
CA PRO A 361 39.98 -0.74 21.07
C PRO A 361 39.35 -0.09 22.28
N SER A 362 38.79 -0.87 23.20
CA SER A 362 38.49 -0.39 24.53
C SER A 362 39.80 0.02 25.19
N ASP A 363 40.21 1.28 25.03
CA ASP A 363 41.14 1.89 25.95
C ASP A 363 40.43 1.85 27.31
N LEU A 364 41.00 1.09 28.26
CA LEU A 364 40.57 0.79 29.64
C LEU A 364 39.99 -0.63 29.83
N ASP A 365 40.87 -1.62 30.06
CA ASP A 365 41.29 -2.06 31.41
C ASP A 365 42.66 -2.77 31.38
#